data_AF-A0A1F9YLS6-F1
#
_entry.id   AF-A0A1F9YLS6-F1
#
_cell.length_a   1.000
_cell.length_b   1.000
_cell.length_c   1.000
_cell.angle_alpha   90.00
_cell.angle_beta   90.00
_cell.angle_gamma   90.00
#
_symmetry.space_group_name_H-M   'P 1'
#
loop_
_entity.id
_entity.type
_entity.pdbx_description
1 polymer ?
#
loop_
_entity_poly.entity_id
_entity_poly.type
_entity_poly.pdbx_seq_one_letter_code
_entity_poly.pdbx_strand_id
1 'polypeptide(L)'
;MRQSLGVRAEQRLAILGRLRMADWIEMPEREFASEVKRVEKDPLFCKLYHGAPGLPSAIRRRRWPGGKLSTGFYDVDESRVSGAQRVDVEGSLDARRDVMPLIRKMGRQAFERYFLHAEEAVSLQEIARRTGLSEPEIRRIHELLLDIGAQSEFSGAPKVAAAARGDTCLARLTLEDGHPGFEFVAPYWARGLYQVRYDDLESWKTSGQLDGPERRRLRHLLKRLETLNLRQSTIFRIMESMSVIQADYMRTRSEEDLRPVSLRLLARRLQLSPSTVSRALAHRTVRLPWGREVPMITLVPGQRHVLKDVLRHWLLDSPSATDSTLARRLKVERGIDVSRRTVNAVRHALQEEEGILSE
;
A
#
# COMPACT_ATOMS: atom_id res chain seq x y z
N MET A 1 19.30 41.06 -13.03
CA MET A 1 18.11 40.57 -13.79
C MET A 1 18.18 39.08 -14.16
N ARG A 2 19.31 38.53 -14.64
CA ARG A 2 19.43 37.09 -14.97
C ARG A 2 19.32 36.14 -13.77
N GLN A 3 19.80 36.53 -12.58
CA GLN A 3 19.72 35.70 -11.36
C GLN A 3 18.29 35.50 -10.83
N SER A 4 17.40 36.51 -10.89
CA SER A 4 16.03 36.35 -10.35
C SER A 4 15.12 35.52 -11.27
N LEU A 5 15.42 35.46 -12.57
CA LEU A 5 14.71 34.61 -13.54
C LEU A 5 15.06 33.11 -13.35
N GLY A 6 16.32 32.80 -13.00
CA GLY A 6 16.77 31.43 -12.70
C GLY A 6 16.11 30.83 -11.46
N VAL A 7 16.06 31.59 -10.35
CA VAL A 7 15.40 31.17 -9.10
C VAL A 7 13.90 30.92 -9.32
N ARG A 8 13.22 31.75 -10.13
CA ARG A 8 11.80 31.57 -10.46
C ARG A 8 11.54 30.33 -11.33
N ALA A 9 12.47 29.97 -12.21
CA ALA A 9 12.39 28.77 -13.03
C ALA A 9 12.61 27.49 -12.21
N GLU A 10 13.61 27.49 -11.32
CA GLU A 10 13.87 26.37 -10.40
C GLU A 10 12.71 26.14 -9.42
N GLN A 11 12.13 27.21 -8.87
CA GLN A 11 10.93 27.13 -8.04
C GLN A 11 9.74 26.54 -8.82
N ARG A 12 9.53 26.95 -10.08
CA ARG A 12 8.49 26.37 -10.95
C ARG A 12 8.73 24.89 -11.24
N LEU A 13 9.98 24.49 -11.52
CA LEU A 13 10.36 23.08 -11.71
C LEU A 13 10.13 22.24 -10.45
N ALA A 14 10.46 22.78 -9.26
CA ALA A 14 10.20 22.12 -7.99
C ALA A 14 8.68 21.98 -7.72
N ILE A 15 7.88 23.00 -8.05
CA ILE A 15 6.42 22.95 -7.94
C ILE A 15 5.83 21.92 -8.91
N LEU A 16 6.24 21.93 -10.18
CA LEU A 16 5.81 20.95 -11.18
C LEU A 16 6.22 19.52 -10.80
N GLY A 17 7.41 19.36 -10.22
CA GLY A 17 7.86 18.09 -9.64
C GLY A 17 6.96 17.62 -8.50
N ARG A 18 6.61 18.51 -7.57
CA ARG A 18 5.70 18.20 -6.44
C ARG A 18 4.27 17.90 -6.92
N LEU A 19 3.77 18.60 -7.93
CA LEU A 19 2.45 18.35 -8.52
C LEU A 19 2.42 16.95 -9.15
N ARG A 20 3.40 16.63 -10.00
CA ARG A 20 3.54 15.27 -10.56
C ARG A 20 3.61 14.22 -9.46
N MET A 21 4.40 14.43 -8.41
CA MET A 21 4.47 13.48 -7.29
C MET A 21 3.12 13.31 -6.58
N ALA A 22 2.34 14.38 -6.43
CA ALA A 22 1.01 14.30 -5.86
C ALA A 22 0.07 13.44 -6.72
N ASP A 23 0.10 13.64 -8.04
CA ASP A 23 -0.71 12.86 -8.99
C ASP A 23 -0.38 11.36 -8.88
N TRP A 24 0.91 11.01 -8.78
CA TRP A 24 1.33 9.61 -8.62
C TRP A 24 0.90 8.98 -7.29
N ILE A 25 0.79 9.77 -6.22
CA ILE A 25 0.32 9.28 -4.91
C ILE A 25 -1.20 9.06 -4.93
N GLU A 26 -1.94 9.97 -5.55
CA GLU A 26 -3.41 9.95 -5.59
C GLU A 26 -3.96 9.04 -6.70
N MET A 27 -3.16 8.73 -7.72
CA MET A 27 -3.54 7.92 -8.88
C MET A 27 -4.27 6.62 -8.47
N PRO A 28 -5.41 6.27 -9.10
CA PRO A 28 -6.14 5.04 -8.81
C PRO A 28 -5.28 3.78 -8.95
N GLU A 29 -5.59 2.73 -8.19
CA GLU A 29 -4.79 1.50 -8.17
C GLU A 29 -4.77 0.78 -9.54
N ARG A 30 -5.89 0.79 -10.29
CA ARG A 30 -5.96 0.24 -11.66
C ARG A 30 -4.98 0.94 -12.61
N GLU A 31 -4.90 2.26 -12.52
CA GLU A 31 -3.99 3.06 -13.34
C GLU A 31 -2.54 2.82 -12.92
N PHE A 32 -2.27 2.79 -11.63
CA PHE A 32 -0.93 2.49 -11.10
C PHE A 32 -0.42 1.11 -11.52
N ALA A 33 -1.28 0.09 -11.47
CA ALA A 33 -0.92 -1.23 -11.97
C ALA A 33 -0.68 -1.25 -13.48
N SER A 34 -1.41 -0.44 -14.25
CA SER A 34 -1.14 -0.26 -15.69
C SER A 34 0.21 0.43 -15.93
N GLU A 35 0.63 1.35 -15.07
CA GLU A 35 1.97 1.93 -15.07
C GLU A 35 3.06 0.88 -14.79
N VAL A 36 2.87 0.07 -13.75
CA VAL A 36 3.77 -1.06 -13.42
C VAL A 36 3.87 -2.03 -14.61
N LYS A 37 2.74 -2.47 -15.16
CA LYS A 37 2.69 -3.37 -16.32
C LYS A 37 3.42 -2.78 -17.53
N ARG A 38 3.23 -1.50 -17.82
CA ARG A 38 3.91 -0.84 -18.95
C ARG A 38 5.42 -0.75 -18.75
N VAL A 39 5.88 -0.48 -17.52
CA VAL A 39 7.31 -0.49 -17.20
C VAL A 39 7.88 -1.90 -17.32
N GLU A 40 7.22 -2.90 -16.76
CA GLU A 40 7.75 -4.27 -16.73
C GLU A 40 7.68 -4.98 -18.08
N LYS A 41 6.79 -4.55 -19.00
CA LYS A 41 6.77 -5.01 -20.40
C LYS A 41 7.72 -4.24 -21.32
N ASP A 42 8.38 -3.18 -20.84
CA ASP A 42 9.34 -2.43 -21.65
C ASP A 42 10.56 -3.33 -21.99
N PRO A 43 10.93 -3.49 -23.27
CA PRO A 43 12.07 -4.33 -23.65
C PRO A 43 13.38 -3.95 -22.97
N LEU A 44 13.63 -2.65 -22.77
CA LEU A 44 14.81 -2.17 -22.06
C LEU A 44 14.75 -2.55 -20.58
N PHE A 45 13.57 -2.47 -19.95
CA PHE A 45 13.40 -2.95 -18.59
C PHE A 45 13.69 -4.45 -18.51
N CYS A 46 13.08 -5.27 -19.37
CA CYS A 46 13.29 -6.72 -19.39
C CYS A 46 14.77 -7.08 -19.54
N LYS A 47 15.47 -6.39 -20.45
CA LYS A 47 16.90 -6.54 -20.71
C LYS A 47 17.75 -6.25 -19.46
N LEU A 48 17.48 -5.14 -18.78
CA LEU A 48 18.18 -4.76 -17.56
C LEU A 48 17.75 -5.59 -16.34
N TYR A 49 16.53 -6.12 -16.32
CA TYR A 49 15.99 -6.91 -15.21
C TYR A 49 16.50 -8.36 -15.25
N HIS A 50 16.49 -8.99 -16.42
CA HIS A 50 16.92 -10.38 -16.59
C HIS A 50 18.42 -10.55 -16.84
N GLY A 51 19.11 -9.49 -17.28
CA GLY A 51 20.50 -9.61 -17.72
C GLY A 51 20.60 -9.89 -19.23
N ALA A 52 21.82 -9.91 -19.74
CA ALA A 52 22.16 -10.38 -21.08
C ALA A 52 23.41 -11.28 -21.02
N PRO A 53 23.73 -12.06 -22.06
CA PRO A 53 24.97 -12.83 -22.09
C PRO A 53 26.18 -11.93 -21.79
N GLY A 54 26.93 -12.28 -20.73
CA GLY A 54 28.07 -11.50 -20.26
C GLY A 54 27.75 -10.24 -19.44
N LEU A 55 26.47 -9.95 -19.17
CA LEU A 55 26.04 -8.80 -18.37
C LEU A 55 25.05 -9.18 -17.27
N PRO A 56 25.33 -8.85 -16.00
CA PRO A 56 24.42 -9.11 -14.90
C PRO A 56 23.16 -8.23 -14.98
N SER A 57 22.10 -8.63 -14.29
CA SER A 57 20.89 -7.82 -14.10
C SER A 57 21.20 -6.45 -13.45
N ALA A 58 20.88 -5.33 -14.08
CA ALA A 58 21.07 -4.00 -13.50
C ALA A 58 19.88 -3.52 -12.63
N ILE A 59 18.72 -4.18 -12.74
CA ILE A 59 17.51 -3.84 -12.00
C ILE A 59 16.96 -5.09 -11.32
N ARG A 60 16.64 -5.00 -10.03
CA ARG A 60 16.00 -6.10 -9.29
C ARG A 60 14.80 -5.60 -8.51
N ARG A 61 13.93 -6.52 -8.09
CA ARG A 61 12.94 -6.24 -7.05
C ARG A 61 13.58 -6.47 -5.68
N ARG A 62 13.31 -5.57 -4.74
CA ARG A 62 13.72 -5.69 -3.34
C ARG A 62 12.47 -5.69 -2.49
N ARG A 63 12.24 -6.80 -1.80
CA ARG A 63 11.13 -6.92 -0.85
C ARG A 63 11.24 -5.85 0.24
N TRP A 64 10.08 -5.30 0.63
CA TRP A 64 10.02 -4.51 1.86
C TRP A 64 9.91 -5.46 3.06
N PRO A 65 10.70 -5.29 4.13
CA PRO A 65 10.58 -6.11 5.34
C PRO A 65 9.15 -6.10 5.87
N GLY A 66 8.55 -7.28 6.08
CA GLY A 66 7.15 -7.40 6.53
C GLY A 66 6.10 -7.26 5.43
N GLY A 67 6.46 -6.84 4.20
CA GLY A 67 5.55 -6.90 3.05
C GLY A 67 5.28 -8.35 2.66
N LYS A 68 4.04 -8.80 2.83
CA LYS A 68 3.56 -10.14 2.44
C LYS A 68 2.42 -10.03 1.44
N LEU A 69 2.19 -11.08 0.66
CA LEU A 69 0.97 -11.25 -0.13
C LEU A 69 -0.07 -11.96 0.73
N SER A 70 -1.29 -11.45 0.75
CA SER A 70 -2.41 -11.99 1.52
C SER A 70 -2.72 -13.44 1.14
N THR A 71 -3.02 -14.29 2.13
CA THR A 71 -3.37 -15.70 1.87
C THR A 71 -4.60 -15.85 0.97
N GLY A 72 -5.52 -14.88 1.01
CA GLY A 72 -6.69 -14.83 0.14
C GLY A 72 -6.35 -14.77 -1.35
N PHE A 73 -5.11 -14.44 -1.73
CA PHE A 73 -4.64 -14.60 -3.10
C PHE A 73 -4.56 -16.09 -3.51
N TYR A 74 -4.20 -16.98 -2.59
CA TYR A 74 -4.04 -18.41 -2.83
C TYR A 74 -5.34 -19.19 -2.58
N ASP A 75 -6.14 -18.74 -1.62
CA ASP A 75 -7.30 -19.46 -1.06
C ASP A 75 -8.62 -19.23 -1.83
N VAL A 76 -8.58 -19.01 -3.15
CA VAL A 76 -9.81 -18.78 -3.93
C VAL A 76 -10.71 -20.02 -3.88
N ASP A 77 -11.77 -19.93 -3.07
CA ASP A 77 -12.90 -20.84 -3.06
C ASP A 77 -13.80 -20.47 -4.24
N GLU A 78 -13.74 -21.28 -5.30
CA GLU A 78 -14.46 -21.09 -6.57
C GLU A 78 -15.99 -21.00 -6.40
N SER A 79 -16.52 -21.41 -5.24
CA SER A 79 -17.95 -21.43 -4.93
C SER A 79 -18.55 -20.06 -4.57
N ARG A 80 -17.74 -19.03 -4.26
CA ARG A 80 -18.22 -17.75 -3.69
C ARG A 80 -18.38 -16.58 -4.67
N VAL A 81 -18.08 -16.77 -5.96
CA VAL A 81 -18.07 -15.68 -6.97
C VAL A 81 -19.39 -15.61 -7.77
N SER A 82 -20.49 -16.16 -7.23
CA SER A 82 -21.79 -16.07 -7.89
C SER A 82 -22.46 -14.71 -7.63
N GLY A 83 -22.29 -13.79 -8.58
CA GLY A 83 -23.32 -12.79 -8.90
C GLY A 83 -23.14 -11.41 -8.29
N ALA A 84 -22.28 -10.57 -8.89
CA ALA A 84 -22.58 -9.14 -9.08
C ALA A 84 -21.60 -8.52 -10.08
N GLN A 85 -22.13 -8.03 -11.21
CA GLN A 85 -21.47 -7.29 -12.32
C GLN A 85 -20.48 -8.10 -13.18
N ARG A 86 -20.97 -8.54 -14.35
CA ARG A 86 -20.31 -9.48 -15.28
C ARG A 86 -19.59 -8.85 -16.48
N VAL A 87 -19.52 -7.53 -16.64
CA VAL A 87 -19.28 -6.98 -18.00
C VAL A 87 -17.78 -6.76 -18.36
N ASP A 88 -16.83 -6.87 -17.41
CA ASP A 88 -15.37 -6.72 -17.70
C ASP A 88 -14.49 -7.76 -16.95
N VAL A 89 -15.12 -8.78 -16.35
CA VAL A 89 -14.53 -9.65 -15.30
C VAL A 89 -14.18 -11.07 -15.81
N GLU A 90 -14.77 -11.52 -16.92
CA GLU A 90 -14.61 -12.90 -17.42
C GLU A 90 -13.15 -13.23 -17.82
N GLY A 91 -12.50 -12.36 -18.62
CA GLY A 91 -11.15 -12.65 -19.14
C GLY A 91 -10.04 -12.72 -18.08
N SER A 92 -10.18 -12.02 -16.95
CA SER A 92 -9.16 -12.02 -15.87
C SER A 92 -9.36 -13.16 -14.88
N LEU A 93 -10.60 -13.60 -14.68
CA LEU A 93 -10.92 -14.79 -13.89
C LEU A 93 -10.40 -16.06 -14.57
N ASP A 94 -10.56 -16.16 -15.89
CA ASP A 94 -10.09 -17.31 -16.67
C ASP A 94 -8.56 -17.42 -16.67
N ALA A 95 -7.85 -16.30 -16.88
CA ALA A 95 -6.38 -16.27 -16.80
C ALA A 95 -5.87 -16.67 -15.40
N ARG A 96 -6.59 -16.28 -14.33
CA ARG A 96 -6.25 -16.71 -12.97
C ARG A 96 -6.53 -18.20 -12.77
N ARG A 97 -7.67 -18.70 -13.25
CA ARG A 97 -8.06 -20.12 -13.16
C ARG A 97 -7.01 -21.03 -13.79
N ASP A 98 -6.42 -20.62 -14.91
CA ASP A 98 -5.41 -21.39 -15.62
C ASP A 98 -4.05 -21.43 -14.91
N VAL A 99 -3.72 -20.38 -14.15
CA VAL A 99 -2.40 -20.19 -13.56
C VAL A 99 -2.34 -20.61 -12.08
N MET A 100 -3.43 -20.55 -11.33
CA MET A 100 -3.46 -21.02 -9.93
C MET A 100 -3.02 -22.49 -9.76
N PRO A 101 -3.40 -23.43 -10.64
CA PRO A 101 -2.88 -24.81 -10.61
C PRO A 101 -1.35 -24.88 -10.76
N LEU A 102 -0.75 -24.00 -11.58
CA LEU A 102 0.70 -23.92 -11.76
C LEU A 102 1.40 -23.43 -10.49
N ILE A 103 0.82 -22.40 -9.83
CA ILE A 103 1.31 -21.89 -8.54
C ILE A 103 1.19 -22.97 -7.45
N ARG A 104 0.10 -23.75 -7.44
CA ARG A 104 -0.07 -24.89 -6.52
C ARG A 104 0.97 -25.98 -6.80
N LYS A 105 1.21 -26.33 -8.07
CA LYS A 105 2.19 -27.35 -8.49
C LYS A 105 3.62 -26.97 -8.08
N MET A 106 4.03 -25.72 -8.26
CA MET A 106 5.37 -25.28 -7.86
C MET A 106 5.52 -25.04 -6.35
N GLY A 107 4.40 -24.85 -5.66
CA GLY A 107 4.34 -24.51 -4.24
C GLY A 107 4.50 -23.02 -3.96
N ARG A 108 3.83 -22.56 -2.90
CA ARG A 108 3.79 -21.14 -2.49
C ARG A 108 5.19 -20.56 -2.27
N GLN A 109 6.08 -21.29 -1.58
CA GLN A 109 7.42 -20.78 -1.27
C GLN A 109 8.25 -20.53 -2.54
N ALA A 110 8.15 -21.41 -3.53
CA ALA A 110 8.85 -21.24 -4.81
C ALA A 110 8.26 -20.07 -5.61
N PHE A 111 6.93 -19.93 -5.63
CA PHE A 111 6.26 -18.79 -6.25
C PHE A 111 6.70 -17.46 -5.63
N GLU A 112 6.67 -17.36 -4.29
CA GLU A 112 7.08 -16.14 -3.59
C GLU A 112 8.56 -15.82 -3.86
N ARG A 113 9.44 -16.84 -3.83
CA ARG A 113 10.88 -16.67 -4.12
C ARG A 113 11.14 -16.17 -5.54
N TYR A 114 10.57 -16.84 -6.55
CA TYR A 114 10.94 -16.62 -7.95
C TYR A 114 10.15 -15.52 -8.64
N PHE A 115 8.91 -15.26 -8.20
CA PHE A 115 8.02 -14.34 -8.89
C PHE A 115 7.65 -13.11 -8.07
N LEU A 116 7.53 -13.24 -6.74
CA LEU A 116 7.26 -12.07 -5.90
C LEU A 116 8.54 -11.34 -5.51
N HIS A 117 9.50 -12.03 -4.89
CA HIS A 117 10.68 -11.40 -4.33
C HIS A 117 11.79 -11.25 -5.38
N ALA A 118 12.00 -12.29 -6.19
CA ALA A 118 12.97 -12.30 -7.30
C ALA A 118 14.34 -11.68 -6.91
N GLU A 119 14.78 -11.92 -5.67
CA GLU A 119 16.00 -11.33 -5.10
C GLU A 119 17.26 -11.91 -5.78
N GLU A 120 17.14 -13.15 -6.25
CA GLU A 120 18.12 -13.84 -7.08
C GLU A 120 17.77 -13.66 -8.56
N ALA A 121 18.73 -13.16 -9.35
CA ALA A 121 18.61 -13.15 -10.81
C ALA A 121 18.80 -14.59 -11.32
N VAL A 122 17.71 -15.37 -11.32
CA VAL A 122 17.66 -16.75 -11.80
C VAL A 122 17.10 -16.76 -13.22
N SER A 123 17.74 -17.50 -14.13
CA SER A 123 17.26 -17.62 -15.51
C SER A 123 15.93 -18.37 -15.56
N LEU A 124 15.11 -18.13 -16.60
CA LEU A 124 13.85 -18.85 -16.80
C LEU A 124 14.06 -20.37 -16.89
N GLN A 125 15.16 -20.80 -17.52
CA GLN A 125 15.56 -22.20 -17.61
C GLN A 125 15.83 -22.82 -16.24
N GLU A 126 16.51 -22.08 -15.37
CA GLU A 126 16.82 -22.56 -14.03
C GLU A 126 15.57 -22.60 -13.14
N ILE A 127 14.65 -21.63 -13.31
CA ILE A 127 13.33 -21.68 -12.66
C ILE A 127 12.55 -22.91 -13.15
N ALA A 128 12.53 -23.17 -14.46
CA ALA A 128 11.89 -24.35 -15.06
C ALA A 128 12.43 -25.65 -14.46
N ARG A 129 13.75 -25.78 -14.43
CA ARG A 129 14.45 -26.94 -13.84
C ARG A 129 14.08 -27.15 -12.37
N ARG A 130 14.04 -26.09 -11.56
CA ARG A 130 13.77 -26.16 -10.11
C ARG A 130 12.30 -26.36 -9.77
N THR A 131 11.39 -25.91 -10.62
CA THR A 131 9.94 -25.91 -10.34
C THR A 131 9.18 -27.03 -11.06
N GLY A 132 9.82 -27.71 -12.04
CA GLY A 132 9.16 -28.73 -12.87
C GLY A 132 8.09 -28.15 -13.80
N LEU A 133 8.14 -26.85 -14.05
CA LEU A 133 7.29 -26.14 -15.01
C LEU A 133 8.06 -25.86 -16.30
N SER A 134 7.35 -25.82 -17.42
CA SER A 134 7.88 -25.40 -18.71
C SER A 134 8.05 -23.87 -18.77
N GLU A 135 8.95 -23.38 -19.65
CA GLU A 135 9.11 -21.94 -19.85
C GLU A 135 7.81 -21.20 -20.22
N PRO A 136 6.92 -21.76 -21.08
CA PRO A 136 5.62 -21.13 -21.36
C PRO A 136 4.69 -21.06 -20.14
N GLU A 137 4.73 -22.03 -19.23
CA GLU A 137 3.98 -21.98 -17.97
C GLU A 137 4.52 -20.89 -17.04
N ILE A 138 5.85 -20.75 -16.95
CA ILE A 138 6.50 -19.69 -16.18
C ILE A 138 6.13 -18.31 -16.73
N ARG A 139 6.14 -18.13 -18.05
CA ARG A 139 5.72 -16.86 -18.69
C ARG A 139 4.26 -16.53 -18.36
N ARG A 140 3.36 -17.51 -18.39
CA ARG A 140 1.95 -17.33 -17.99
C ARG A 140 1.79 -16.88 -16.53
N ILE A 141 2.57 -17.44 -15.61
CA ILE A 141 2.58 -16.98 -14.20
C ILE A 141 3.03 -15.51 -14.11
N HIS A 142 4.06 -15.14 -14.85
CA HIS A 142 4.55 -13.76 -14.88
C HIS A 142 3.52 -12.79 -15.49
N GLU A 143 2.86 -13.18 -16.58
CA GLU A 143 1.79 -12.39 -17.21
C GLU A 143 0.61 -12.19 -16.25
N LEU A 144 0.17 -13.25 -15.56
CA LEU A 144 -0.89 -13.13 -14.55
C LEU A 144 -0.53 -12.10 -13.47
N LEU A 145 0.71 -12.09 -12.99
CA LEU A 145 1.13 -11.15 -11.95
C LEU A 145 1.06 -9.68 -12.40
N LEU A 146 1.31 -9.43 -13.69
CA LEU A 146 1.17 -8.10 -14.29
C LEU A 146 -0.31 -7.74 -14.49
N ASP A 147 -1.17 -8.72 -14.73
CA ASP A 147 -2.58 -8.53 -15.06
C ASP A 147 -3.48 -8.41 -13.81
N ILE A 148 -3.25 -9.22 -12.78
CA ILE A 148 -3.99 -9.17 -11.51
C ILE A 148 -3.85 -7.82 -10.82
N GLY A 149 -2.71 -7.12 -11.03
CA GLY A 149 -2.54 -5.81 -10.44
C GLY A 149 -3.61 -4.80 -10.86
N ALA A 150 -4.16 -4.94 -12.06
CA ALA A 150 -5.05 -3.97 -12.67
C ALA A 150 -6.53 -4.12 -12.30
N GLN A 151 -6.91 -5.14 -11.51
CA GLN A 151 -8.31 -5.38 -11.15
C GLN A 151 -8.45 -5.52 -9.62
N SER A 152 -9.15 -4.55 -9.00
CA SER A 152 -9.35 -4.44 -7.54
C SER A 152 -10.36 -5.43 -6.96
N GLU A 153 -10.99 -6.27 -7.78
CA GLU A 153 -12.19 -7.03 -7.39
C GLU A 153 -11.89 -8.44 -6.84
N PHE A 154 -10.62 -8.79 -6.66
CA PHE A 154 -10.19 -10.15 -6.31
C PHE A 154 -10.26 -10.50 -4.81
N SER A 155 -10.92 -9.69 -4.01
CA SER A 155 -11.26 -10.05 -2.63
C SER A 155 -12.56 -10.84 -2.62
N GLY A 156 -12.50 -12.15 -2.35
CA GLY A 156 -13.66 -13.03 -2.17
C GLY A 156 -14.51 -12.76 -0.90
N ALA A 157 -14.75 -11.49 -0.58
CA ALA A 157 -15.69 -11.07 0.46
C ALA A 157 -16.91 -10.42 -0.20
N PRO A 158 -18.13 -10.67 0.31
CA PRO A 158 -19.31 -10.01 -0.21
C PRO A 158 -19.17 -8.50 0.01
N LYS A 159 -19.51 -7.69 -1.01
CA LYS A 159 -19.59 -6.22 -0.94
C LYS A 159 -20.70 -5.80 0.04
N VAL A 160 -20.55 -6.08 1.34
CA VAL A 160 -21.47 -5.61 2.38
C VAL A 160 -20.83 -4.37 3.00
N ALA A 161 -21.37 -3.22 2.60
CA ALA A 161 -21.20 -1.87 3.20
C ALA A 161 -20.01 -0.97 2.77
N ALA A 162 -19.18 -1.34 1.81
CA ALA A 162 -18.15 -0.43 1.25
C ALA A 162 -18.45 -0.03 -0.21
N ALA A 163 -19.54 0.70 -0.41
CA ALA A 163 -19.87 1.28 -1.71
C ALA A 163 -20.24 2.76 -1.56
N ALA A 164 -19.25 3.56 -1.19
CA ALA A 164 -19.27 4.99 -1.47
C ALA A 164 -17.98 5.32 -2.25
N ARG A 165 -18.11 5.37 -3.58
CA ARG A 165 -17.13 5.94 -4.55
C ARG A 165 -15.75 5.26 -4.62
N GLY A 166 -15.53 4.34 -5.56
CA GLY A 166 -14.19 4.08 -6.15
C GLY A 166 -13.05 3.64 -5.24
N ASP A 167 -13.30 3.39 -3.96
CA ASP A 167 -12.30 2.99 -2.98
C ASP A 167 -11.71 1.61 -3.28
N THR A 168 -10.40 1.43 -3.10
CA THR A 168 -9.70 0.16 -3.35
C THR A 168 -9.08 -0.41 -2.07
N CYS A 169 -9.34 -1.69 -1.81
CA CYS A 169 -8.72 -2.44 -0.71
C CYS A 169 -7.25 -2.73 -1.03
N LEU A 170 -6.35 -2.08 -0.29
CA LEU A 170 -4.91 -2.24 -0.50
C LEU A 170 -4.32 -3.45 0.21
N ALA A 171 -4.71 -3.65 1.46
CA ALA A 171 -4.06 -4.59 2.36
C ALA A 171 -4.99 -5.08 3.46
N ARG A 172 -4.64 -6.23 4.02
CA ARG A 172 -5.18 -6.76 5.27
C ARG A 172 -4.19 -6.46 6.40
N LEU A 173 -4.65 -5.85 7.48
CA LEU A 173 -3.89 -5.74 8.72
C LEU A 173 -3.93 -7.08 9.45
N THR A 174 -2.81 -7.45 10.07
CA THR A 174 -2.64 -8.73 10.76
C THR A 174 -2.14 -8.53 12.18
N LEU A 175 -2.42 -9.53 13.02
CA LEU A 175 -1.82 -9.70 14.35
C LEU A 175 -1.32 -11.15 14.41
N GLU A 176 -0.06 -11.36 14.04
CA GLU A 176 0.60 -12.67 14.11
C GLU A 176 1.33 -12.76 15.46
N ASP A 177 1.00 -13.72 16.31
CA ASP A 177 1.61 -13.89 17.64
C ASP A 177 1.61 -12.61 18.50
N GLY A 178 0.57 -11.79 18.33
CA GLY A 178 0.45 -10.50 19.02
C GLY A 178 1.26 -9.35 18.41
N HIS A 179 2.02 -9.61 17.34
CA HIS A 179 2.76 -8.60 16.59
C HIS A 179 1.90 -8.02 15.45
N PRO A 180 1.71 -6.69 15.38
CA PRO A 180 0.97 -6.06 14.30
C PRO A 180 1.75 -6.13 12.98
N GLY A 181 1.04 -6.37 11.90
CA GLY A 181 1.59 -6.44 10.55
C GLY A 181 0.54 -6.14 9.49
N PHE A 182 0.90 -6.38 8.23
CA PHE A 182 -0.02 -6.24 7.11
C PHE A 182 0.40 -7.11 5.92
N GLU A 183 -0.58 -7.49 5.11
CA GLU A 183 -0.42 -8.28 3.89
C GLU A 183 -1.16 -7.56 2.76
N PHE A 184 -0.49 -7.34 1.62
CA PHE A 184 -1.15 -6.72 0.47
C PHE A 184 -2.11 -7.68 -0.20
N VAL A 185 -3.20 -7.12 -0.71
CA VAL A 185 -4.16 -7.88 -1.52
C VAL A 185 -3.57 -8.15 -2.91
N ALA A 186 -2.86 -7.19 -3.49
CA ALA A 186 -2.35 -7.28 -4.85
C ALA A 186 -0.84 -7.64 -4.91
N PRO A 187 -0.42 -8.53 -5.83
CA PRO A 187 0.96 -8.98 -5.93
C PRO A 187 1.99 -7.87 -6.20
N TYR A 188 1.68 -6.89 -7.04
CA TYR A 188 2.63 -5.83 -7.40
C TYR A 188 3.07 -4.98 -6.20
N TRP A 189 2.25 -4.90 -5.14
CA TRP A 189 2.63 -4.31 -3.87
C TRP A 189 3.58 -5.22 -3.09
N ALA A 190 3.25 -6.51 -2.98
CA ALA A 190 4.07 -7.51 -2.27
C ALA A 190 5.47 -7.73 -2.88
N ARG A 191 5.66 -7.40 -4.17
CA ARG A 191 6.95 -7.46 -4.89
C ARG A 191 7.98 -6.43 -4.40
N GLY A 192 7.57 -5.44 -3.61
CA GLY A 192 8.46 -4.42 -3.07
C GLY A 192 8.98 -3.45 -4.13
N LEU A 193 10.15 -2.84 -3.89
CA LEU A 193 10.68 -1.72 -4.68
C LEU A 193 11.58 -2.20 -5.83
N TYR A 194 11.73 -1.36 -6.84
CA TYR A 194 12.79 -1.50 -7.83
C TYR A 194 14.13 -1.02 -7.26
N GLN A 195 15.15 -1.87 -7.28
CA GLN A 195 16.52 -1.52 -6.92
C GLN A 195 17.37 -1.47 -8.18
N VAL A 196 17.93 -0.29 -8.46
CA VAL A 196 18.89 -0.09 -9.54
C VAL A 196 20.29 -0.33 -8.99
N ARG A 197 21.04 -1.22 -9.62
CA ARG A 197 22.42 -1.54 -9.29
C ARG A 197 23.32 -0.73 -10.20
N TYR A 198 23.78 0.41 -9.70
CA TYR A 198 24.47 1.41 -10.53
C TYR A 198 25.79 0.89 -11.10
N ASP A 199 26.52 0.04 -10.37
CA ASP A 199 27.76 -0.58 -10.85
C ASP A 199 27.50 -1.50 -12.06
N ASP A 200 26.48 -2.35 -11.97
CA ASP A 200 26.04 -3.18 -13.08
C ASP A 200 25.56 -2.31 -14.24
N LEU A 201 24.76 -1.26 -13.96
CA LEU A 201 24.25 -0.35 -14.96
C LEU A 201 25.36 0.38 -15.73
N GLU A 202 26.50 0.68 -15.10
CA GLU A 202 27.66 1.21 -15.81
C GLU A 202 28.30 0.18 -16.75
N SER A 203 28.36 -1.09 -16.32
CA SER A 203 28.80 -2.19 -17.20
C SER A 203 27.92 -2.29 -18.45
N TRP A 204 26.60 -2.09 -18.29
CA TRP A 204 25.66 -2.02 -19.42
C TRP A 204 25.95 -0.86 -20.37
N LYS A 205 26.23 0.34 -19.85
CA LYS A 205 26.50 1.53 -20.69
C LYS A 205 27.81 1.40 -21.47
N THR A 206 28.82 0.77 -20.87
CA THR A 206 30.15 0.60 -21.47
C THR A 206 30.26 -0.60 -22.41
N SER A 207 29.46 -1.66 -22.21
CA SER A 207 29.49 -2.90 -23.01
C SER A 207 29.09 -2.76 -24.49
N GLY A 208 28.47 -1.65 -24.90
CA GLY A 208 27.89 -1.50 -26.23
C GLY A 208 26.56 -2.25 -26.45
N GLN A 209 26.07 -2.99 -25.45
CA GLN A 209 24.77 -3.70 -25.53
C GLN A 209 23.56 -2.77 -25.48
N LEU A 210 23.74 -1.48 -25.16
CA LEU A 210 22.69 -0.47 -25.23
C LEU A 210 22.82 0.40 -26.48
N ASP A 211 21.82 0.34 -27.35
CA ASP A 211 21.77 1.17 -28.56
C ASP A 211 21.52 2.67 -28.24
N GLY A 212 21.71 3.54 -29.23
CA GLY A 212 21.50 4.99 -29.05
C GLY A 212 20.10 5.36 -28.53
N PRO A 213 19.01 4.83 -29.11
CA PRO A 213 17.64 4.97 -28.59
C PRO A 213 17.45 4.48 -27.14
N GLU A 214 17.94 3.30 -26.78
CA GLU A 214 17.89 2.69 -25.46
C GLU A 214 18.59 3.56 -24.43
N ARG A 215 19.78 4.10 -24.74
CA ARG A 215 20.50 5.04 -23.85
C ARG A 215 19.68 6.32 -23.56
N ARG A 216 18.93 6.82 -24.55
CA ARG A 216 18.03 7.97 -24.34
C ARG A 216 16.82 7.59 -23.48
N ARG A 217 16.23 6.42 -23.72
CA ARG A 217 15.09 5.90 -22.94
C ARG A 217 15.46 5.51 -21.51
N LEU A 218 16.71 5.11 -21.26
CA LEU A 218 17.19 4.70 -19.94
C LEU A 218 16.93 5.76 -18.87
N ARG A 219 17.22 7.03 -19.15
CA ARG A 219 16.95 8.12 -18.19
C ARG A 219 15.46 8.22 -17.84
N HIS A 220 14.59 8.04 -18.82
CA HIS A 220 13.15 8.06 -18.60
C HIS A 220 12.67 6.84 -17.81
N LEU A 221 13.19 5.65 -18.13
CA LEU A 221 12.91 4.41 -17.39
C LEU A 221 13.30 4.56 -15.92
N LEU A 222 14.54 4.98 -15.63
CA LEU A 222 15.01 5.20 -14.26
C LEU A 222 14.11 6.19 -13.51
N LYS A 223 13.70 7.27 -14.18
CA LYS A 223 12.80 8.25 -13.55
C LYS A 223 11.42 7.68 -13.24
N ARG A 224 10.88 6.81 -14.11
CA ARG A 224 9.63 6.10 -13.84
C ARG A 224 9.78 5.15 -12.65
N LEU A 225 10.86 4.38 -12.58
CA LEU A 225 11.14 3.48 -11.45
C LEU A 225 11.24 4.24 -10.12
N GLU A 226 11.94 5.38 -10.09
CA GLU A 226 11.98 6.26 -8.91
C GLU A 226 10.57 6.69 -8.47
N THR A 227 9.71 7.01 -9.43
CA THR A 227 8.36 7.51 -9.14
C THR A 227 7.44 6.40 -8.65
N LEU A 228 7.52 5.21 -9.25
CA LEU A 228 6.83 4.01 -8.75
C LEU A 228 7.28 3.68 -7.32
N ASN A 229 8.60 3.71 -7.07
CA ASN A 229 9.17 3.47 -5.76
C ASN A 229 8.73 4.49 -4.71
N LEU A 230 8.61 5.77 -5.08
CA LEU A 230 8.15 6.82 -4.19
C LEU A 230 6.73 6.54 -3.68
N ARG A 231 5.79 6.22 -4.60
CA ARG A 231 4.43 5.85 -4.19
C ARG A 231 4.46 4.61 -3.32
N GLN A 232 5.21 3.59 -3.74
CA GLN A 232 5.28 2.35 -2.99
C GLN A 232 5.79 2.57 -1.57
N SER A 233 7.00 3.12 -1.43
CA SER A 233 7.61 3.42 -0.14
C SER A 233 6.75 4.31 0.75
N THR A 234 6.02 5.28 0.19
CA THR A 234 5.10 6.13 0.96
C THR A 234 3.97 5.34 1.59
N ILE A 235 3.27 4.52 0.80
CA ILE A 235 2.16 3.69 1.27
C ILE A 235 2.67 2.64 2.28
N PHE A 236 3.80 2.00 1.99
CA PHE A 236 4.42 1.03 2.90
C PHE A 236 4.72 1.64 4.28
N ARG A 237 5.36 2.80 4.32
CA ARG A 237 5.71 3.48 5.59
C ARG A 237 4.47 3.95 6.36
N ILE A 238 3.42 4.36 5.65
CA ILE A 238 2.12 4.69 6.25
C ILE A 238 1.50 3.43 6.86
N MET A 239 1.43 2.33 6.13
CA MET A 239 0.89 1.05 6.59
C MET A 239 1.63 0.51 7.83
N GLU A 240 2.97 0.51 7.77
CA GLU A 240 3.82 0.10 8.88
C GLU A 240 3.56 0.96 10.12
N SER A 241 3.65 2.29 9.99
CA SER A 241 3.40 3.19 11.11
C SER A 241 1.97 3.05 11.66
N MET A 242 0.97 2.89 10.79
CA MET A 242 -0.43 2.75 11.18
C MET A 242 -0.69 1.44 11.93
N SER A 243 -0.15 0.33 11.43
CA SER A 243 -0.27 -1.00 12.06
C SER A 243 0.31 -1.01 13.47
N VAL A 244 1.45 -0.36 13.68
CA VAL A 244 2.09 -0.26 15.00
C VAL A 244 1.30 0.66 15.94
N ILE A 245 0.84 1.82 15.45
CA ILE A 245 0.11 2.79 16.29
C ILE A 245 -1.23 2.22 16.75
N GLN A 246 -1.96 1.53 15.86
CA GLN A 246 -3.30 1.01 16.14
C GLN A 246 -3.29 -0.45 16.63
N ALA A 247 -2.16 -0.94 17.16
CA ALA A 247 -2.03 -2.32 17.61
C ALA A 247 -3.03 -2.70 18.71
N ASP A 248 -3.31 -1.78 19.64
CA ASP A 248 -4.26 -2.03 20.74
C ASP A 248 -5.69 -2.16 20.23
N TYR A 249 -6.13 -1.20 19.39
CA TYR A 249 -7.40 -1.28 18.65
C TYR A 249 -7.54 -2.62 17.91
N MET A 250 -6.49 -3.06 17.22
CA MET A 250 -6.55 -4.33 16.49
C MET A 250 -6.68 -5.55 17.42
N ARG A 251 -6.15 -5.48 18.64
CA ARG A 251 -6.17 -6.58 19.62
C ARG A 251 -7.51 -6.67 20.33
N THR A 252 -8.07 -5.54 20.75
CA THR A 252 -9.29 -5.48 21.55
C THR A 252 -10.56 -5.40 20.70
N ARG A 253 -10.43 -4.89 19.46
CA ARG A 253 -11.54 -4.55 18.55
C ARG A 253 -12.47 -3.45 19.09
N SER A 254 -12.05 -2.74 20.14
CA SER A 254 -12.81 -1.65 20.74
C SER A 254 -12.36 -0.32 20.15
N GLU A 255 -13.31 0.47 19.61
CA GLU A 255 -13.04 1.80 19.04
C GLU A 255 -12.40 2.76 20.08
N GLU A 256 -12.56 2.50 21.38
CA GLU A 256 -11.90 3.28 22.45
C GLU A 256 -10.38 3.10 22.49
N ASP A 257 -9.88 1.97 22.00
CA ASP A 257 -8.44 1.67 21.95
C ASP A 257 -7.77 2.25 20.70
N LEU A 258 -8.50 3.01 19.88
CA LEU A 258 -7.91 3.81 18.81
C LEU A 258 -6.98 4.87 19.39
N ARG A 259 -5.71 4.83 18.99
CA ARG A 259 -4.74 5.83 19.40
C ARG A 259 -4.85 7.08 18.51
N PRO A 260 -4.82 8.29 19.09
CA PRO A 260 -4.89 9.51 18.31
C PRO A 260 -3.59 9.71 17.51
N VAL A 261 -3.71 9.76 16.20
CA VAL A 261 -2.62 10.11 15.29
C VAL A 261 -3.17 10.98 14.17
N SER A 262 -3.03 12.30 14.33
CA SER A 262 -3.45 13.22 13.27
C SER A 262 -2.59 13.04 12.01
N LEU A 263 -3.15 13.39 10.84
CA LEU A 263 -2.41 13.47 9.58
C LEU A 263 -1.11 14.28 9.70
N ARG A 264 -1.12 15.38 10.47
CA ARG A 264 0.06 16.21 10.71
C ARG A 264 1.13 15.48 11.51
N LEU A 265 0.73 14.71 12.53
CA LEU A 265 1.65 13.93 13.35
C LEU A 265 2.26 12.78 12.53
N LEU A 266 1.44 12.05 11.77
CA LEU A 266 1.90 10.99 10.88
C LEU A 266 2.86 11.52 9.82
N ALA A 267 2.51 12.64 9.18
CA ALA A 267 3.36 13.30 8.19
C ALA A 267 4.72 13.72 8.78
N ARG A 268 4.75 14.29 9.99
CA ARG A 268 6.01 14.62 10.69
C ARG A 268 6.86 13.39 10.96
N ARG A 269 6.27 12.30 11.48
CA ARG A 269 6.99 11.04 11.74
C ARG A 269 7.60 10.45 10.47
N LEU A 270 6.87 10.56 9.36
CA LEU A 270 7.31 10.04 8.06
C LEU A 270 8.15 11.02 7.23
N GLN A 271 8.41 12.23 7.73
CA GLN A 271 9.10 13.30 6.99
C GLN A 271 8.43 13.58 5.63
N LEU A 272 7.09 13.55 5.61
CA LEU A 272 6.24 13.83 4.46
C LEU A 272 5.44 15.10 4.71
N SER A 273 4.84 15.64 3.65
CA SER A 273 3.85 16.72 3.80
C SER A 273 2.49 16.16 4.24
N PRO A 274 1.67 16.88 5.03
CA PRO A 274 0.33 16.43 5.41
C PRO A 274 -0.58 16.14 4.20
N SER A 275 -0.43 16.90 3.11
CA SER A 275 -1.21 16.67 1.88
C SER A 275 -0.77 15.39 1.15
N THR A 276 0.52 15.04 1.18
CA THR A 276 1.00 13.74 0.66
C THR A 276 0.37 12.59 1.43
N VAL A 277 0.35 12.65 2.77
CA VAL A 277 -0.27 11.61 3.60
C VAL A 277 -1.77 11.53 3.36
N SER A 278 -2.46 12.68 3.30
CA SER A 278 -3.90 12.73 3.00
C SER A 278 -4.23 12.07 1.67
N ARG A 279 -3.49 12.40 0.60
CA ARG A 279 -3.67 11.81 -0.73
C ARG A 279 -3.35 10.32 -0.77
N ALA A 280 -2.33 9.90 -0.03
CA ALA A 280 -1.94 8.50 0.08
C ALA A 280 -3.01 7.65 0.78
N LEU A 281 -3.80 8.24 1.68
CA LEU A 281 -4.92 7.59 2.37
C LEU A 281 -6.25 7.71 1.61
N ALA A 282 -6.38 8.69 0.72
CA ALA A 282 -7.58 8.90 -0.05
C ALA A 282 -7.88 7.70 -0.95
N HIS A 283 -9.17 7.40 -1.07
CA HIS A 283 -9.73 6.34 -1.92
C HIS A 283 -9.18 4.94 -1.67
N ARG A 284 -8.71 4.68 -0.45
CA ARG A 284 -8.10 3.40 -0.07
C ARG A 284 -8.67 2.88 1.21
N THR A 285 -8.93 1.58 1.20
CA THR A 285 -9.41 0.82 2.33
C THR A 285 -8.39 -0.23 2.75
N VAL A 286 -8.51 -0.67 4.00
CA VAL A 286 -7.79 -1.82 4.54
C VAL A 286 -8.75 -2.75 5.24
N ARG A 287 -8.45 -4.04 5.21
CA ARG A 287 -9.18 -5.06 5.95
C ARG A 287 -8.56 -5.24 7.32
N LEU A 288 -9.35 -5.13 8.38
CA LEU A 288 -8.93 -5.40 9.75
C LEU A 288 -8.69 -6.90 9.96
N PRO A 289 -7.96 -7.32 11.01
CA PRO A 289 -7.64 -8.73 11.24
C PRO A 289 -8.87 -9.66 11.27
N TRP A 290 -10.01 -9.16 11.77
CA TRP A 290 -11.30 -9.84 11.86
C TRP A 290 -12.20 -9.71 10.61
N GLY A 291 -11.68 -9.15 9.51
CA GLY A 291 -12.34 -9.18 8.21
C GLY A 291 -13.16 -7.94 7.83
N ARG A 292 -13.46 -7.05 8.79
CA ARG A 292 -14.14 -5.76 8.50
C ARG A 292 -13.22 -4.89 7.63
N GLU A 293 -13.76 -4.36 6.53
CA GLU A 293 -13.05 -3.40 5.69
C GLU A 293 -13.39 -1.97 6.10
N VAL A 294 -12.36 -1.12 6.23
CA VAL A 294 -12.51 0.27 6.66
C VAL A 294 -11.65 1.20 5.79
N PRO A 295 -12.08 2.45 5.53
CA PRO A 295 -11.22 3.44 4.89
C PRO A 295 -9.96 3.69 5.72
N MET A 296 -8.79 3.75 5.09
CA MET A 296 -7.52 3.92 5.81
C MET A 296 -7.49 5.18 6.67
N ILE A 297 -8.18 6.23 6.23
CA ILE A 297 -8.28 7.51 6.97
C ILE A 297 -8.90 7.35 8.37
N THR A 298 -9.77 6.35 8.57
CA THR A 298 -10.39 6.08 9.87
C THR A 298 -9.39 5.63 10.94
N LEU A 299 -8.28 5.00 10.52
CA LEU A 299 -7.20 4.54 11.39
C LEU A 299 -6.16 5.63 11.69
N VAL A 300 -6.39 6.85 11.20
CA VAL A 300 -5.56 8.04 11.44
C VAL A 300 -6.40 9.15 12.11
N PRO A 301 -7.06 8.86 13.24
CA PRO A 301 -7.99 9.79 13.84
C PRO A 301 -7.27 10.96 14.51
N GLY A 302 -7.85 12.16 14.40
CA GLY A 302 -7.39 13.32 15.15
C GLY A 302 -7.67 13.18 16.65
N GLN A 303 -6.86 13.85 17.48
CA GLN A 303 -6.99 13.78 18.94
C GLN A 303 -8.40 14.12 19.44
N ARG A 304 -9.03 15.16 18.88
CA ARG A 304 -10.39 15.56 19.26
C ARG A 304 -11.44 14.48 19.00
N HIS A 305 -11.30 13.70 17.92
CA HIS A 305 -12.22 12.63 17.58
C HIS A 305 -12.11 11.48 18.59
N VAL A 306 -10.90 10.98 18.83
CA VAL A 306 -10.65 9.94 19.83
C VAL A 306 -11.12 10.36 21.22
N LEU A 307 -10.80 11.59 21.64
CA LEU A 307 -11.26 12.12 22.93
C LEU A 307 -12.78 12.10 23.04
N LYS A 308 -13.48 12.49 21.98
CA LYS A 308 -14.94 12.55 21.96
C LYS A 308 -15.57 11.17 22.17
N ASP A 309 -15.05 10.14 21.50
CA ASP A 309 -15.60 8.78 21.61
C ASP A 309 -15.30 8.15 22.97
N VAL A 310 -14.08 8.31 23.49
CA VAL A 310 -13.71 7.85 24.84
C VAL A 310 -14.54 8.56 25.92
N LEU A 311 -14.69 9.89 25.82
CA LEU A 311 -15.46 10.65 26.80
C LEU A 311 -16.95 10.31 26.76
N ARG A 312 -17.53 10.07 25.57
CA ARG A 312 -18.92 9.63 25.46
C ARG A 312 -19.15 8.33 26.23
N HIS A 313 -18.27 7.33 26.05
CA HIS A 313 -18.40 6.06 26.77
C HIS A 313 -18.24 6.23 28.29
N TRP A 314 -17.20 6.94 28.73
CA TRP A 314 -16.95 7.15 30.16
C TRP A 314 -18.04 7.97 30.86
N LEU A 315 -18.70 8.88 30.15
CA LEU A 315 -19.80 9.67 30.68
C LEU A 315 -21.10 8.87 30.80
N LEU A 316 -21.29 7.82 29.99
CA LEU A 316 -22.39 6.88 30.18
C LEU A 316 -22.23 6.10 31.48
N ASP A 317 -21.02 5.62 31.77
CA ASP A 317 -20.72 4.86 33.00
C ASP A 317 -20.58 5.73 34.25
N SER A 318 -20.15 6.98 34.09
CA SER A 318 -19.88 7.90 35.20
C SER A 318 -20.23 9.35 34.86
N PRO A 319 -21.53 9.69 34.85
CA PRO A 319 -22.01 11.02 34.43
C PRO A 319 -21.49 12.18 35.29
N SER A 320 -21.18 11.91 36.57
CA SER A 320 -20.71 12.91 37.55
C SER A 320 -19.20 13.13 37.55
N ALA A 321 -18.44 12.43 36.68
CA ALA A 321 -16.99 12.56 36.65
C ALA A 321 -16.56 14.01 36.34
N THR A 322 -15.60 14.54 37.08
CA THR A 322 -15.08 15.89 36.84
C THR A 322 -14.09 15.91 35.67
N ASP A 323 -13.99 17.05 34.97
CA ASP A 323 -13.07 17.21 33.84
C ASP A 323 -11.60 16.93 34.21
N SER A 324 -11.20 17.26 35.44
CA SER A 324 -9.86 16.97 35.96
C SER A 324 -9.63 15.47 36.17
N THR A 325 -10.64 14.75 36.64
CA THR A 325 -10.59 13.30 36.82
C THR A 325 -10.48 12.59 35.48
N LEU A 326 -11.26 13.03 34.48
CA LEU A 326 -11.21 12.46 33.13
C LEU A 326 -9.89 12.76 32.43
N ALA A 327 -9.34 13.98 32.56
CA ALA A 327 -8.02 14.30 32.03
C ALA A 327 -6.91 13.40 32.64
N ARG A 328 -6.95 13.18 33.96
CA ARG A 328 -6.03 12.25 34.64
C ARG A 328 -6.22 10.82 34.16
N ARG A 329 -7.47 10.37 34.02
CA ARG A 329 -7.81 9.03 33.54
C ARG A 329 -7.31 8.79 32.11
N LEU A 330 -7.50 9.75 31.21
CA LEU A 330 -6.96 9.71 29.83
C LEU A 330 -5.44 9.55 29.81
N LYS A 331 -4.73 10.26 30.69
CA LYS A 331 -3.28 10.16 30.78
C LYS A 331 -2.81 8.81 31.32
N VAL A 332 -3.46 8.30 32.37
CA VAL A 332 -3.06 7.04 33.04
C VAL A 332 -3.49 5.81 32.25
N GLU A 333 -4.75 5.72 31.84
CA GLU A 333 -5.32 4.53 31.19
C GLU A 333 -5.03 4.47 29.70
N ARG A 334 -4.89 5.63 29.03
CA ARG A 334 -4.79 5.71 27.56
C ARG A 334 -3.51 6.37 27.06
N GLY A 335 -2.68 6.93 27.94
CA GLY A 335 -1.48 7.69 27.57
C GLY A 335 -1.76 8.99 26.80
N ILE A 336 -2.99 9.51 26.87
CA ILE A 336 -3.41 10.73 26.18
C ILE A 336 -3.28 11.92 27.13
N ASP A 337 -2.23 12.72 26.96
CA ASP A 337 -2.01 13.93 27.78
C ASP A 337 -2.80 15.12 27.22
N VAL A 338 -3.82 15.55 27.95
CA VAL A 338 -4.69 16.68 27.59
C VAL A 338 -5.01 17.56 28.77
N SER A 339 -5.21 18.85 28.50
CA SER A 339 -5.61 19.81 29.53
C SER A 339 -7.07 19.62 29.94
N ARG A 340 -7.41 20.02 31.17
CA ARG A 340 -8.80 20.11 31.65
C ARG A 340 -9.69 20.92 30.69
N ARG A 341 -9.16 22.01 30.11
CA ARG A 341 -9.88 22.86 29.16
C ARG A 341 -10.24 22.12 27.88
N THR A 342 -9.35 21.24 27.40
CA THR A 342 -9.59 20.41 26.22
C THR A 342 -10.71 19.41 26.48
N VAL A 343 -10.70 18.76 27.65
CA VAL A 343 -11.77 17.84 28.07
C VAL A 343 -13.11 18.56 28.15
N ASN A 344 -13.14 19.73 28.81
CA ASN A 344 -14.34 20.56 28.93
C ASN A 344 -14.91 20.95 27.55
N ALA A 345 -14.07 21.42 26.62
CA ALA A 345 -14.50 21.79 25.28
C ALA A 345 -15.06 20.61 24.46
N VAL A 346 -14.51 19.41 24.63
CA VAL A 346 -15.04 18.21 23.97
C VAL A 346 -16.35 17.76 24.60
N ARG A 347 -16.46 17.83 25.93
CA ARG A 347 -17.69 17.54 26.67
C ARG A 347 -18.83 18.47 26.25
N HIS A 348 -18.59 19.77 26.13
CA HIS A 348 -19.59 20.72 25.67
C HIS A 348 -20.09 20.38 24.25
N ALA A 349 -19.16 20.06 23.34
CA ALA A 349 -19.50 19.65 21.98
C ALA A 349 -20.31 18.33 21.92
N LEU A 350 -20.09 17.40 22.87
CA LEU A 350 -20.91 16.18 22.99
C LEU A 350 -22.34 16.52 23.41
N GLN A 351 -22.50 17.39 24.41
CA GLN A 351 -23.81 17.80 24.91
C GLN A 351 -24.61 18.60 23.87
N GLU A 352 -23.95 19.46 23.09
CA GLU A 352 -24.58 20.16 21.97
C GLU A 352 -25.12 19.19 20.91
N GLU A 353 -24.36 18.16 20.55
CA GLU A 353 -24.79 17.16 19.56
C GLU A 353 -25.94 16.26 20.06
N GLU A 354 -25.91 15.85 21.32
CA GLU A 354 -26.99 15.06 21.93
C GLU A 354 -28.26 15.88 22.11
N GLY A 355 -28.14 17.19 22.37
CA GLY A 355 -29.27 18.13 22.39
C GLY A 355 -29.93 18.30 21.02
N ILE A 356 -29.15 18.35 19.94
CA ILE A 356 -29.66 18.47 18.55
C ILE A 356 -30.35 17.18 18.07
N LEU A 357 -29.99 16.01 18.60
CA LEU A 357 -30.62 14.73 18.28
C LEU A 357 -31.90 14.45 19.11
N SER A 358 -32.20 15.30 20.09
CA SER A 358 -33.35 15.20 20.99
C SER A 358 -34.49 16.17 20.63
N GLU A 359 -34.28 17.04 19.63
CA GLU A 359 -35.30 17.87 18.94
C GLU A 359 -35.65 17.25 17.58
#